data_AF-A0A2A2I1N8-F1
#
_entry.id   AF-A0A2A2I1N8-F1
#
_cell.length_a   1.000
_cell.length_b   1.000
_cell.length_c   1.000
_cell.angle_alpha   90.00
_cell.angle_beta   90.00
_cell.angle_gamma   90.00
#
_symmetry.space_group_name_H-M   'P 1'
#
loop_
_entity.id
_entity.type
_entity.pdbx_description
1 polymer ?
#
loop_
_entity_poly.entity_id
_entity_poly.type
_entity_poly.pdbx_seq_one_letter_code
_entity_poly.pdbx_strand_id
1 'polypeptide(L)'
;MRQQHHRSAPRSGQGALRRPSSLPLLDAICKRLNQRVNFDNEQSVLGLYERGWIFNGVIATMSEQEARYVRALASRHNSWIARQVA
;
A
#
# COMPACT_ATOMS: atom_id res chain seq x y z
N MET A 1 7.28 -30.04 -2.51
CA MET A 1 6.14 -29.09 -2.48
C MET A 1 6.69 -27.68 -2.32
N ARG A 2 6.77 -26.89 -3.40
CA ARG A 2 7.30 -25.51 -3.36
C ARG A 2 6.21 -24.59 -3.88
N GLN A 3 5.64 -23.80 -2.96
CA GLN A 3 4.58 -22.85 -3.22
C GLN A 3 5.08 -21.80 -4.22
N GLN A 4 4.50 -21.82 -5.42
CA GLN A 4 4.74 -20.80 -6.43
C GLN A 4 4.02 -19.52 -6.00
N HIS A 5 4.79 -18.49 -5.68
CA HIS A 5 4.29 -17.13 -5.60
C HIS A 5 3.67 -16.75 -6.95
N HIS A 6 2.36 -16.52 -6.97
CA HIS A 6 1.65 -15.96 -8.10
C HIS A 6 2.23 -14.59 -8.44
N ARG A 7 3.10 -14.55 -9.46
CA ARG A 7 3.64 -13.32 -10.03
C ARG A 7 2.58 -12.76 -10.99
N SER A 8 1.62 -12.02 -10.45
CA SER A 8 0.67 -11.27 -11.28
C SER A 8 1.43 -10.24 -12.12
N ALA A 9 1.30 -10.36 -13.44
CA ALA A 9 1.96 -9.49 -14.42
C ALA A 9 1.51 -8.02 -14.26
N PRO A 10 2.38 -7.03 -14.51
CA PRO A 10 1.99 -5.63 -14.44
C PRO A 10 1.09 -5.28 -15.63
N ARG A 11 -0.17 -4.91 -15.35
CA ARG A 11 -1.04 -4.23 -16.33
C ARG A 11 -0.54 -2.78 -16.48
N SER A 12 0.45 -2.61 -17.35
CA SER A 12 0.93 -1.32 -17.84
C SER A 12 -0.20 -0.63 -18.62
N GLY A 13 -0.68 0.52 -18.15
CA GLY A 13 -1.69 1.30 -18.89
C GLY A 13 -2.51 2.33 -18.13
N GLN A 14 -2.46 2.39 -16.80
CA GLN A 14 -3.09 3.47 -16.03
C GLN A 14 -2.02 4.42 -15.50
N GLY A 15 -2.21 5.74 -15.70
CA GLY A 15 -1.25 6.76 -15.29
C GLY A 15 -0.86 6.66 -13.80
N ALA A 16 0.22 7.35 -13.41
CA ALA A 16 0.68 7.37 -12.02
C ALA A 16 -0.49 7.68 -11.08
N LEU A 17 -0.71 6.82 -10.08
CA LEU A 17 -1.75 7.05 -9.09
C LEU A 17 -1.50 8.39 -8.41
N ARG A 18 -2.52 9.25 -8.41
CA ARG A 18 -2.41 10.58 -7.83
C ARG A 18 -2.21 10.43 -6.33
N ARG A 19 -0.96 10.62 -5.89
CA ARG A 19 -0.58 10.52 -4.49
C ARG A 19 -1.23 11.65 -3.71
N PRO A 20 -1.92 11.36 -2.60
CA PRO A 20 -2.47 12.39 -1.73
C PRO A 20 -1.33 13.12 -1.02
N SER A 21 -1.57 14.37 -0.63
CA SER A 21 -0.58 15.20 0.06
C SER A 21 -0.22 14.69 1.46
N SER A 22 -1.08 13.86 2.05
CA SER A 22 -0.88 13.27 3.38
C SER A 22 -1.11 11.77 3.35
N LEU A 23 -0.17 11.04 3.95
CA LEU A 23 -0.17 9.58 4.08
C LEU A 23 0.12 9.21 5.54
N PRO A 24 -0.80 9.53 6.48
CA PRO A 24 -0.56 9.40 7.91
C PRO A 24 -0.27 7.95 8.33
N LEU A 25 -0.96 6.97 7.75
CA LEU A 25 -0.72 5.56 8.07
C LEU A 25 0.65 5.11 7.55
N LEU A 26 0.99 5.45 6.31
CA LEU A 26 2.29 5.08 5.73
C LEU A 26 3.45 5.70 6.48
N ASP A 27 3.36 6.98 6.82
CA ASP A 27 4.40 7.68 7.59
C ASP A 27 4.59 7.02 8.97
N ALA A 28 3.50 6.67 9.65
CA ALA A 28 3.57 5.99 10.94
C ALA A 28 4.17 4.58 10.81
N ILE A 29 3.81 3.80 9.77
CA ILE A 29 4.40 2.49 9.47
C ILE A 29 5.90 2.63 9.17
N CYS A 30 6.28 3.62 8.35
CA CYS A 30 7.66 3.93 7.98
C CYS A 30 8.53 4.20 9.22
N LYS A 31 8.01 5.03 10.14
CA LYS A 31 8.65 5.32 11.44
C LYS A 31 8.71 4.10 12.34
N ARG A 32 7.60 3.36 12.46
CA ARG A 32 7.50 2.20 13.36
C ARG A 32 8.43 1.05 12.95
N LEU A 33 8.53 0.79 11.66
CA LEU A 33 9.38 -0.26 11.10
C LEU A 33 10.82 0.21 10.83
N ASN A 34 11.11 1.50 11.05
CA ASN A 34 12.38 2.15 10.68
C ASN A 34 12.81 1.79 9.24
N GLN A 35 11.84 1.80 8.32
CA GLN A 35 12.05 1.48 6.91
C GLN A 35 12.10 2.77 6.11
N ARG A 36 12.87 2.80 5.01
CA ARG A 36 12.77 3.87 4.01
C ARG A 36 11.85 3.41 2.89
N VAL A 37 10.84 4.21 2.59
CA VAL A 37 9.93 3.96 1.46
C VAL A 37 10.49 4.57 0.18
N ASN A 38 10.56 3.77 -0.88
CA ASN A 38 10.79 4.30 -2.22
C ASN A 38 9.43 4.60 -2.87
N PHE A 39 9.11 5.89 -2.95
CA PHE A 39 7.87 6.38 -3.53
C PHE A 39 7.78 6.27 -5.05
N ASP A 40 8.90 6.07 -5.74
CA ASP A 40 8.94 5.82 -7.19
C ASP A 40 8.44 4.40 -7.53
N ASN A 41 8.62 3.47 -6.59
CA ASN A 41 8.21 2.08 -6.76
C ASN A 41 6.89 1.78 -6.03
N GLU A 42 5.80 1.73 -6.78
CA GLU A 42 4.46 1.37 -6.29
C GLU A 42 4.44 0.08 -5.46
N GLN A 43 5.19 -0.95 -5.87
CA GLN A 43 5.29 -2.23 -5.14
C GLN A 43 5.97 -2.08 -3.77
N SER A 44 6.96 -1.19 -3.65
CA SER A 44 7.63 -0.92 -2.37
C SER A 44 6.69 -0.23 -1.40
N VAL A 45 5.90 0.73 -1.89
CA VAL A 45 4.88 1.42 -1.09
C VAL A 45 3.81 0.43 -0.63
N LEU A 46 3.30 -0.39 -1.56
CA LEU A 46 2.29 -1.40 -1.25
C LEU A 46 2.77 -2.42 -0.22
N GLY A 47 4.01 -2.91 -0.34
CA GLY A 47 4.57 -3.88 0.61
C GLY A 47 4.65 -3.35 2.04
N LEU A 48 4.80 -2.03 2.23
CA LEU A 48 4.74 -1.41 3.56
C LEU A 48 3.31 -1.38 4.10
N TYR A 49 2.33 -1.05 3.26
CA TYR A 49 0.91 -1.11 3.64
C TYR A 49 0.49 -2.53 3.99
N GLU A 50 0.90 -3.53 3.21
CA GLU A 50 0.58 -4.94 3.50
C GLU A 50 1.16 -5.38 4.84
N ARG A 51 2.44 -5.09 5.11
CA ARG A 51 3.09 -5.46 6.38
C ARG A 51 2.55 -4.68 7.58
N GLY A 52 2.23 -3.40 7.36
CA GLY A 52 1.79 -2.47 8.38
C GLY A 52 0.28 -2.35 8.52
N TRP A 53 -0.52 -3.16 7.81
CA TRP A 53 -1.98 -3.03 7.82
C TRP A 53 -2.58 -3.16 9.23
N ILE A 54 -1.98 -4.01 10.06
CA ILE A 54 -2.37 -4.20 11.47
C ILE A 54 -2.26 -2.92 12.31
N PHE A 55 -1.48 -1.93 11.86
CA PHE A 55 -1.29 -0.68 12.57
C PHE A 55 -2.37 0.37 12.26
N ASN A 56 -3.23 0.12 11.26
CA ASN A 56 -4.34 1.00 10.94
C ASN A 56 -5.33 1.09 12.11
N GLY A 57 -5.53 2.30 12.64
CA GLY A 57 -6.33 2.57 13.83
C GLY A 57 -5.60 2.34 15.17
N VAL A 58 -4.34 1.89 15.14
CA VAL A 58 -3.52 1.68 16.36
C VAL A 58 -2.53 2.81 16.56
N ILE A 59 -1.68 3.07 15.56
CA ILE A 59 -0.65 4.12 15.63
C ILE A 59 -0.98 5.33 14.77
N ALA A 60 -1.85 5.14 13.78
CA ALA A 60 -2.37 6.18 12.91
C ALA A 60 -3.68 5.71 12.27
N THR A 61 -4.59 6.64 12.03
CA THR A 61 -5.84 6.38 11.32
C THR A 61 -5.69 6.85 9.88
N MET A 62 -6.04 5.98 8.94
CA MET A 62 -6.02 6.30 7.52
C MET A 62 -7.02 7.42 7.21
N SER A 63 -6.56 8.46 6.50
CA SER A 63 -7.46 9.50 5.97
C SER A 63 -8.23 9.01 4.76
N GLU A 64 -9.40 9.58 4.45
CA GLU A 64 -10.19 9.19 3.28
C GLU A 64 -9.42 9.25 1.95
N GLN A 65 -8.56 10.26 1.80
CA GLN A 65 -7.71 10.43 0.62
C GLN A 65 -6.63 9.34 0.52
N GLU A 66 -6.06 8.94 1.66
CA GLU A 66 -5.12 7.83 1.74
C GLU A 66 -5.82 6.50 1.46
N ALA A 67 -7.03 6.28 2.01
CA ALA A 67 -7.83 5.09 1.74
C ALA A 67 -8.11 4.90 0.23
N ARG A 68 -8.51 5.97 -0.47
CA ARG A 68 -8.72 5.94 -1.92
C ARG A 68 -7.44 5.60 -2.68
N TYR A 69 -6.30 6.16 -2.25
CA TYR A 69 -4.99 5.87 -2.84
C TYR A 69 -4.57 4.41 -2.62
N VAL A 70 -4.65 3.91 -1.38
CA VAL A 70 -4.30 2.53 -1.02
C VAL A 70 -5.22 1.54 -1.75
N ARG A 71 -6.52 1.84 -1.85
CA ARG A 71 -7.46 1.01 -2.60
C ARG A 71 -7.07 0.91 -4.07
N ALA A 72 -6.81 2.04 -4.73
CA ALA A 72 -6.39 2.05 -6.13
C ALA A 72 -5.06 1.31 -6.33
N LEU A 73 -4.09 1.51 -5.43
CA LEU A 73 -2.79 0.84 -5.44
C LEU A 73 -2.94 -0.68 -5.25
N ALA A 74 -3.67 -1.10 -4.22
CA ALA A 74 -3.87 -2.50 -3.91
C ALA A 74 -4.69 -3.21 -5.00
N SER A 75 -5.72 -2.57 -5.56
CA SER A 75 -6.48 -3.11 -6.70
C SER A 75 -5.62 -3.25 -7.94
N ARG A 76 -4.72 -2.30 -8.24
CA ARG A 76 -3.81 -2.37 -9.38
C ARG A 76 -2.85 -3.55 -9.31
N HIS A 77 -2.34 -3.85 -8.12
CA HIS A 77 -1.38 -4.92 -7.86
C HIS A 77 -2.04 -6.23 -7.40
N ASN A 78 -3.38 -6.30 -7.37
CA ASN A 78 -4.15 -7.45 -6.90
C ASN A 78 -3.75 -7.92 -5.48
N SER A 79 -3.47 -6.96 -4.59
CA SER A 79 -3.07 -7.22 -3.20
C SER A 79 -4.27 -7.55 -2.32
N TRP A 80 -4.02 -8.34 -1.27
CA TRP A 80 -5.04 -8.79 -0.32
C TRP A 80 -5.67 -7.65 0.48
N ILE A 81 -4.94 -6.54 0.72
CA ILE A 81 -5.48 -5.38 1.44
C ILE A 81 -6.58 -4.65 0.64
N ALA A 82 -6.66 -4.86 -0.68
CA ALA A 82 -7.70 -4.24 -1.52
C ALA A 82 -9.12 -4.59 -1.06
N ARG A 83 -9.28 -5.74 -0.38
CA ARG A 83 -10.57 -6.20 0.17
C ARG A 83 -10.83 -5.68 1.58
N GLN A 84 -9.82 -5.11 2.24
CA GLN A 84 -9.89 -4.61 3.61
C GLN A 84 -10.03 -3.10 3.66
N VAL A 85 -9.56 -2.40 2.63
CA VAL A 85 -9.78 -0.95 2.47
C VAL A 85 -11.23 -0.72 2.03
N ALA A 86 -12.11 -0.46 3.01
CA ALA A 86 -13.52 -0.14 2.80
C ALA A 86 -13.72 1.28 2.27
#